data_AF-G0W4T2-F1
#
_entry.id   AF-G0W4T2-F1
#
_cell.length_a   1.000
_cell.length_b   1.000
_cell.length_c   1.000
_cell.angle_alpha   90.00
_cell.angle_beta   90.00
_cell.angle_gamma   90.00
#
_symmetry.space_group_name_H-M   'P 1'
#
loop_
_entity.id
_entity.type
_entity.pdbx_description
1 polymer ?
#
loop_
_entity_poly.entity_id
_entity_poly.type
_entity_poly.pdbx_seq_one_letter_code
_entity_poly.pdbx_strand_id
1 'polypeptide(L)'
;MKTSEMVPNLTEPLEIFSNPMSSEHLAKIISFTNEKQLCHNKTLLKHFHQIADQSHLLLGPLNEFPLTTVEVPNFTDVVAKSKAEPEETLSEDTGVIQKEVENCSYVMSMKDEKGEEKINANGLLTGNKKCFLFDIFTFNKENSDTQQYFVLVNDLIKALLYTGTEEEFLSDYKNLLPLVATGEELDFLRDHALANNENLCRYVTTKSAFVQFGAQVVTSGFRIIDDYWEDIALKQNLTPHHRVHKYSDRLIDILHTLYPSSFEDKDNETHLADERITQSLERDIDPKQLEYPAQLVSEQNSKEIREDYGRNFNLGQHIDVVVPGQNIVGSVELNSQFRIPKYHSKNSFLQASQIGGLDVSIGKHSDILNPSVKSSTELGISGELVTNFPLEKTYGVGGLKNAPTNSISNTVLTEGLLPTNIVHQVTQSKFNINGWKFDTLPLKNKNDNLHPPYSIKGLPYFDEDKLFRRLNCLTPNQIKDVEHLHDSLFLNTGLQNVRTIRKKKWQKYWQYKSGIPIGLQRGQRAEFLKKYLPNLMNETIVTTTYNETTNTDETRKTRKIVNPNFIGNSNIKGFKPPYILPPKEDQAQNGYS
;
A
#
# COMPACT_ATOMS: atom_id res chain seq x y z
N MET A 1 50.13 -24.96 22.80
CA MET A 1 50.76 -26.13 22.14
C MET A 1 50.52 -26.02 20.64
N LYS A 2 51.57 -26.18 19.82
CA LYS A 2 51.61 -26.62 18.38
C LYS A 2 50.44 -26.25 17.44
N THR A 3 50.59 -25.67 16.26
CA THR A 3 51.71 -25.27 15.37
C THR A 3 51.29 -23.97 14.63
N SER A 4 52.11 -22.99 14.22
CA SER A 4 53.51 -22.92 13.77
C SER A 4 53.79 -23.53 12.39
N GLU A 5 53.37 -22.83 11.33
CA GLU A 5 54.04 -22.86 10.03
C GLU A 5 54.48 -21.44 9.66
N MET A 6 55.77 -21.30 9.36
CA MET A 6 56.41 -20.10 8.80
C MET A 6 56.56 -20.25 7.28
N VAL A 7 57.05 -19.17 6.66
CA VAL A 7 57.87 -19.07 5.42
C VAL A 7 57.11 -18.53 4.20
N PRO A 8 57.67 -17.58 3.39
CA PRO A 8 58.79 -16.65 3.60
C PRO A 8 58.46 -15.15 3.34
N ASN A 9 59.43 -14.28 3.65
CA ASN A 9 59.56 -12.98 2.98
C ASN A 9 59.95 -13.17 1.50
N LEU A 10 59.29 -12.43 0.61
CA LEU A 10 59.74 -12.11 -0.76
C LEU A 10 59.49 -10.60 -0.93
N THR A 11 60.53 -9.77 -0.77
CA THR A 11 61.35 -9.20 -1.87
C THR A 11 60.54 -8.44 -2.91
N GLU A 12 60.74 -7.11 -2.90
CA GLU A 12 60.65 -6.11 -3.99
C GLU A 12 59.64 -6.33 -5.13
N PRO A 13 58.74 -5.36 -5.41
CA PRO A 13 57.98 -5.36 -6.66
C PRO A 13 58.93 -5.10 -7.83
N LEU A 14 59.13 -6.11 -8.66
CA LEU A 14 59.89 -6.03 -9.91
C LEU A 14 59.34 -4.92 -10.81
N GLU A 15 60.18 -3.93 -11.11
CA GLU A 15 59.95 -3.01 -12.22
C GLU A 15 59.99 -3.80 -13.54
N ILE A 16 58.88 -3.80 -14.27
CA ILE A 16 58.79 -4.47 -15.58
C ILE A 16 59.48 -3.58 -16.61
N PHE A 17 60.78 -3.83 -16.83
CA PHE A 17 61.51 -3.23 -17.94
C PHE A 17 61.09 -3.85 -19.27
N SER A 18 60.34 -3.08 -20.07
CA SER A 18 60.20 -3.31 -21.52
C SER A 18 61.10 -2.33 -22.29
N ASN A 19 62.01 -2.88 -23.08
CA ASN A 19 63.03 -2.19 -23.87
C ASN A 19 62.59 -2.17 -25.36
N PRO A 20 63.18 -1.35 -26.27
CA PRO A 20 63.64 0.05 -26.16
C PRO A 20 63.18 0.94 -27.36
N MET A 21 63.58 2.21 -27.37
CA MET A 21 63.74 3.09 -28.55
C MET A 21 62.47 3.69 -29.22
N SER A 22 61.80 4.63 -28.54
CA SER A 22 61.24 5.84 -29.17
C SER A 22 60.85 6.94 -28.15
N SER A 23 61.51 8.10 -28.20
CA SER A 23 61.01 9.42 -27.72
C SER A 23 60.36 9.54 -26.31
N GLU A 24 60.80 8.82 -25.29
CA GLU A 24 60.15 8.79 -23.96
C GLU A 24 60.44 9.98 -23.00
N HIS A 25 61.22 10.99 -23.38
CA HIS A 25 61.70 12.00 -22.40
C HIS A 25 60.72 13.11 -22.00
N LEU A 26 59.54 13.22 -22.62
CA LEU A 26 58.72 14.44 -22.52
C LEU A 26 57.76 14.56 -21.32
N ALA A 27 57.33 13.48 -20.67
CA ALA A 27 56.37 13.58 -19.55
C ALA A 27 56.23 12.30 -18.70
N LYS A 28 55.61 12.43 -17.52
CA LYS A 28 55.29 11.31 -16.60
C LYS A 28 53.87 11.45 -16.05
N ILE A 29 53.15 10.33 -15.93
CA ILE A 29 51.79 10.24 -15.37
C ILE A 29 51.79 9.35 -14.12
N ILE A 30 50.96 9.69 -13.13
CA ILE A 30 50.68 8.89 -11.93
C ILE A 30 49.16 8.76 -11.82
N SER A 31 48.64 7.54 -12.00
CA SER A 31 47.20 7.29 -12.07
C SER A 31 46.54 6.91 -10.75
N PHE A 32 45.25 7.24 -10.67
CA PHE A 32 44.35 6.93 -9.58
C PHE A 32 43.63 5.60 -9.85
N THR A 33 44.19 4.51 -9.31
CA THR A 33 43.67 3.16 -9.54
C THR A 33 42.31 2.91 -8.88
N ASN A 34 41.49 2.06 -9.51
CA ASN A 34 40.18 1.64 -8.99
C ASN A 34 40.26 1.05 -7.56
N GLU A 35 41.36 0.38 -7.20
CA GLU A 35 41.58 -0.08 -5.82
C GLU A 35 41.61 1.08 -4.79
N LYS A 36 42.27 2.20 -5.13
CA LYS A 36 42.28 3.41 -4.30
C LYS A 36 40.88 4.03 -4.21
N GLN A 37 40.12 4.03 -5.31
CA GLN A 37 38.72 4.48 -5.33
C GLN A 37 37.82 3.64 -4.42
N LEU A 38 37.92 2.31 -4.48
CA LEU A 38 37.20 1.39 -3.60
C LEU A 38 37.60 1.57 -2.12
N CYS A 39 38.88 1.82 -1.85
CA CYS A 39 39.38 2.11 -0.51
C CYS A 39 38.83 3.44 0.04
N HIS A 40 38.80 4.49 -0.78
CA HIS A 40 38.20 5.78 -0.45
C HIS A 40 36.70 5.64 -0.13
N ASN A 41 35.93 5.02 -1.04
CA ASN A 41 34.51 4.75 -0.86
C ASN A 41 34.21 3.98 0.44
N LYS A 42 35.02 2.96 0.75
CA LYS A 42 34.92 2.19 1.99
C LYS A 42 35.16 3.05 3.23
N THR A 43 36.07 4.01 3.18
CA THR A 43 36.30 4.95 4.29
C THR A 43 35.16 5.95 4.45
N LEU A 44 34.57 6.44 3.35
CA LEU A 44 33.37 7.29 3.40
C LEU A 44 32.20 6.56 4.09
N LEU A 45 31.89 5.33 3.66
CA LEU A 45 30.81 4.53 4.27
C LEU A 45 31.02 4.27 5.77
N LYS A 46 32.27 4.03 6.20
CA LYS A 46 32.63 3.91 7.62
C LYS A 46 32.49 5.22 8.38
N HIS A 47 32.89 6.33 7.78
CA HIS A 47 32.77 7.65 8.39
C HIS A 47 31.30 8.03 8.58
N PHE A 48 30.47 7.83 7.56
CA PHE A 48 29.02 8.01 7.66
C PHE A 48 28.43 7.22 8.82
N HIS A 49 28.76 5.92 8.95
CA HIS A 49 28.25 5.09 10.06
C HIS A 49 28.55 5.70 11.44
N GLN A 50 29.73 6.29 11.63
CA GLN A 50 30.15 6.91 12.89
C GLN A 50 29.34 8.18 13.23
N ILE A 51 28.85 8.91 12.22
CA ILE A 51 28.19 10.22 12.39
C ILE A 51 26.71 10.25 11.96
N ALA A 52 26.13 9.12 11.54
CA ALA A 52 24.79 9.05 10.95
C ALA A 52 23.68 9.64 11.85
N ASP A 53 23.80 9.47 13.17
CA ASP A 53 22.87 10.02 14.16
C ASP A 53 23.07 11.51 14.47
N GLN A 54 24.13 12.13 13.95
CA GLN A 54 24.64 13.46 14.32
C GLN A 54 24.55 14.43 13.14
N SER A 55 23.35 14.98 12.91
CA SER A 55 23.04 15.89 11.79
C SER A 55 24.00 17.08 11.63
N HIS A 56 24.49 17.64 12.74
CA HIS A 56 25.44 18.75 12.75
C HIS A 56 26.82 18.38 12.16
N LEU A 57 27.24 17.11 12.21
CA LEU A 57 28.48 16.65 11.57
C LEU A 57 28.27 16.27 10.10
N LEU A 58 27.06 15.84 9.75
CA LEU A 58 26.69 15.53 8.36
C LEU A 58 26.60 16.78 7.48
N LEU A 59 26.23 17.94 8.03
CA LEU A 59 26.16 19.23 7.33
C LEU A 59 25.28 19.21 6.05
N GLY A 60 24.09 18.62 6.11
CA GLY A 60 23.09 18.66 5.02
C GLY A 60 22.98 17.37 4.19
N PRO A 61 22.31 17.40 3.01
CA PRO A 61 22.03 16.23 2.19
C PRO A 61 23.29 15.52 1.69
N LEU A 62 23.30 14.18 1.58
CA LEU A 62 24.51 13.40 1.23
C LEU A 62 24.96 13.59 -0.23
N ASN A 63 24.00 13.81 -1.13
CA ASN A 63 24.18 14.10 -2.55
C ASN A 63 24.63 15.55 -2.84
N GLU A 64 24.80 16.37 -1.80
CA GLU A 64 25.23 17.76 -1.90
C GLU A 64 26.56 18.00 -1.19
N PHE A 65 27.21 19.13 -1.46
CA PHE A 65 28.36 19.55 -0.68
C PHE A 65 27.93 19.90 0.75
N PRO A 66 28.81 19.72 1.77
CA PRO A 66 28.53 20.17 3.12
C PRO A 66 28.12 21.65 3.15
N LEU A 67 27.04 21.98 3.87
CA LEU A 67 26.55 23.36 4.03
C LEU A 67 27.56 24.32 4.68
N THR A 68 28.52 23.77 5.42
CA THR A 68 29.63 24.53 6.02
C THR A 68 30.95 23.96 5.50
N THR A 69 31.66 24.75 4.71
CA THR A 69 33.00 24.45 4.19
C THR A 69 34.02 25.39 4.80
N VAL A 70 35.31 25.14 4.57
CA VAL A 70 36.38 26.05 5.01
C VAL A 70 36.36 27.29 4.12
N GLU A 71 36.21 28.48 4.70
CA GLU A 71 36.28 29.74 3.93
C GLU A 71 37.71 29.99 3.47
N VAL A 72 38.02 29.56 2.24
CA VAL A 72 39.37 29.70 1.65
C VAL A 72 39.66 31.19 1.38
N PRO A 73 40.76 31.76 1.90
CA PRO A 73 41.14 33.14 1.62
C PRO A 73 41.55 33.29 0.15
N ASN A 74 41.45 34.50 -0.42
CA ASN A 74 42.07 34.74 -1.72
C ASN A 74 43.60 34.74 -1.58
N PHE A 75 44.20 33.59 -1.88
CA PHE A 75 45.64 33.35 -1.83
C PHE A 75 46.39 33.78 -3.11
N THR A 76 45.71 34.43 -4.06
CA THR A 76 46.31 34.92 -5.32
C THR A 76 46.40 36.44 -5.36
N ASP A 77 47.59 36.98 -5.66
CA ASP A 77 47.74 38.42 -5.85
C ASP A 77 47.11 38.88 -7.17
N VAL A 78 46.20 39.86 -7.08
CA VAL A 78 45.49 40.44 -8.23
C VAL A 78 46.46 41.03 -9.26
N VAL A 79 47.61 41.55 -8.80
CA VAL A 79 48.68 42.14 -9.64
C VAL A 79 49.43 41.08 -10.47
N ALA A 80 49.36 39.80 -10.10
CA ALA A 80 49.93 38.71 -10.89
C ALA A 80 48.99 38.26 -12.02
N LYS A 81 47.66 38.36 -11.83
CA LYS A 81 46.67 38.00 -12.86
C LYS A 81 46.79 38.85 -14.13
N SER A 82 47.03 40.16 -13.97
CA SER A 82 47.25 41.09 -15.09
C SER A 82 48.59 40.89 -15.83
N LYS A 83 49.40 39.88 -15.48
CA LYS A 83 50.55 39.42 -16.27
C LYS A 83 50.34 38.07 -16.96
N ALA A 84 49.24 37.38 -16.66
CA ALA A 84 48.91 36.07 -17.18
C ALA A 84 47.76 36.09 -18.22
N GLU A 85 46.97 37.16 -18.25
CA GLU A 85 46.03 37.41 -19.34
C GLU A 85 46.78 37.90 -20.60
N PRO A 86 46.56 37.31 -21.79
CA PRO A 86 47.10 37.85 -23.03
C PRO A 86 46.31 39.10 -23.44
N GLU A 87 46.98 40.26 -23.48
CA GLU A 87 46.39 41.45 -24.11
C GLU A 87 46.18 41.18 -25.61
N GLU A 88 44.93 41.29 -26.09
CA GLU A 88 44.60 41.19 -27.51
C GLU A 88 45.11 42.42 -28.28
N THR A 89 46.37 42.42 -28.70
CA THR A 89 46.87 43.34 -29.72
C THR A 89 46.68 42.75 -31.11
N LEU A 90 45.65 43.23 -31.82
CA LEU A 90 45.47 43.02 -33.25
C LEU A 90 46.66 43.61 -34.03
N SER A 91 47.44 42.74 -34.67
CA SER A 91 48.39 43.13 -35.72
C SER A 91 48.35 42.11 -36.87
N GLU A 92 48.16 42.60 -38.08
CA GLU A 92 48.19 41.80 -39.31
C GLU A 92 49.62 41.33 -39.65
N ASP A 93 49.70 40.29 -40.49
CA ASP A 93 50.89 39.70 -41.13
C ASP A 93 51.97 39.01 -40.29
N THR A 94 51.94 37.66 -40.40
CA THR A 94 53.09 36.72 -40.37
C THR A 94 54.07 36.75 -39.20
N GLY A 95 53.93 35.79 -38.27
CA GLY A 95 55.01 35.40 -37.37
C GLY A 95 54.50 34.73 -36.09
N VAL A 96 55.02 33.55 -35.76
CA VAL A 96 54.73 32.88 -34.49
C VAL A 96 55.27 33.72 -33.34
N ILE A 97 54.39 34.18 -32.45
CA ILE A 97 54.78 34.83 -31.18
C ILE A 97 54.67 33.80 -30.05
N GLN A 98 55.74 33.04 -29.85
CA GLN A 98 55.97 32.38 -28.56
C GLN A 98 56.45 33.43 -27.57
N LYS A 99 55.64 33.71 -26.54
CA LYS A 99 56.12 34.32 -25.30
C LYS A 99 55.99 33.27 -24.20
N GLU A 100 57.12 32.75 -23.77
CA GLU A 100 57.19 31.76 -22.71
C GLU A 100 56.78 32.41 -21.38
N VAL A 101 55.68 31.94 -20.80
CA VAL A 101 55.35 32.22 -19.40
C VAL A 101 56.25 31.30 -18.57
N GLU A 102 57.49 31.75 -18.33
CA GLU A 102 58.58 31.00 -17.68
C GLU A 102 58.26 30.50 -16.25
N ASN A 103 57.09 30.83 -15.70
CA ASN A 103 56.70 30.39 -14.38
C ASN A 103 55.23 29.95 -14.34
N CYS A 104 55.00 28.64 -14.49
CA CYS A 104 53.68 28.02 -14.33
C CYS A 104 53.18 28.01 -12.86
N SER A 105 53.96 28.54 -11.91
CA SER A 105 53.54 28.71 -10.51
C SER A 105 52.98 30.12 -10.26
N TYR A 106 51.82 30.17 -9.61
CA TYR A 106 51.22 31.42 -9.11
C TYR A 106 51.89 31.83 -7.80
N VAL A 107 52.04 33.14 -7.58
CA VAL A 107 52.58 33.67 -6.31
C VAL A 107 51.49 33.63 -5.25
N MET A 108 51.77 32.93 -4.15
CA MET A 108 50.86 32.82 -3.00
C MET A 108 51.00 34.04 -2.07
N SER A 109 49.93 34.81 -1.92
CA SER A 109 49.85 35.97 -1.02
C SER A 109 49.67 35.58 0.45
N MET A 110 49.08 34.41 0.71
CA MET A 110 48.91 33.79 2.02
C MET A 110 49.27 32.32 1.96
N LYS A 111 49.75 31.76 3.08
CA LYS A 111 50.10 30.34 3.25
C LYS A 111 49.70 29.88 4.66
N ASP A 112 49.44 28.58 4.81
CA ASP A 112 49.30 27.90 6.09
C ASP A 112 50.54 27.00 6.28
N GLU A 113 51.23 27.13 7.40
CA GLU A 113 52.48 26.39 7.65
C GLU A 113 52.25 24.88 7.61
N LYS A 114 51.15 24.40 8.20
CA LYS A 114 50.80 22.97 8.22
C LYS A 114 50.29 22.50 6.85
N GLY A 115 49.68 23.39 6.08
CA GLY A 115 49.30 23.13 4.70
C GLY A 115 50.52 22.88 3.80
N GLU A 116 51.58 23.68 3.95
CA GLU A 116 52.84 23.51 3.21
C GLU A 116 53.61 22.25 3.64
N GLU A 117 53.49 21.77 4.89
CA GLU A 117 54.08 20.49 5.31
C GLU A 117 53.48 19.26 4.58
N LYS A 118 52.24 19.38 4.07
CA LYS A 118 51.46 18.31 3.40
C LYS A 118 51.62 18.27 1.88
N ILE A 119 52.27 19.26 1.26
CA ILE A 119 52.46 19.31 -0.19
C ILE A 119 53.84 19.89 -0.55
N ASN A 120 54.60 19.15 -1.36
CA ASN A 120 55.91 19.63 -1.78
C ASN A 120 55.80 20.79 -2.79
N ALA A 121 56.92 21.47 -3.06
CA ALA A 121 56.97 22.59 -4.01
C ALA A 121 56.49 22.21 -5.42
N ASN A 122 56.63 20.95 -5.81
CA ASN A 122 56.29 20.42 -7.13
C ASN A 122 54.79 20.04 -7.25
N GLY A 123 54.04 20.00 -6.13
CA GLY A 123 52.61 19.67 -6.09
C GLY A 123 52.24 18.24 -5.68
N LEU A 124 53.21 17.39 -5.33
CA LEU A 124 52.92 16.06 -4.75
C LEU A 124 52.63 16.17 -3.25
N LEU A 125 51.61 15.44 -2.80
CA LEU A 125 51.32 15.28 -1.37
C LEU A 125 52.45 14.53 -0.65
N THR A 126 52.82 15.00 0.52
CA THR A 126 53.82 14.39 1.40
C THR A 126 53.15 13.46 2.40
N GLY A 127 53.43 12.16 2.31
CA GLY A 127 52.92 11.15 3.26
C GLY A 127 52.59 9.81 2.60
N ASN A 128 53.10 8.72 3.18
CA ASN A 128 53.23 7.40 2.54
C ASN A 128 51.92 6.66 2.16
N LYS A 129 50.74 7.28 2.33
CA LYS A 129 49.42 6.64 2.09
C LYS A 129 48.34 7.56 1.52
N LYS A 130 48.61 8.86 1.35
CA LYS A 130 47.66 9.83 0.80
C LYS A 130 48.07 10.15 -0.63
N CYS A 131 47.08 10.27 -1.50
CA CYS A 131 47.23 10.72 -2.88
C CYS A 131 45.94 11.43 -3.32
N PHE A 132 45.99 12.12 -4.45
CA PHE A 132 44.80 12.73 -5.04
C PHE A 132 43.77 11.68 -5.50
N LEU A 133 42.53 12.13 -5.68
CA LEU A 133 41.39 11.36 -6.21
C LEU A 133 41.31 11.35 -7.76
N PHE A 134 42.36 11.83 -8.42
CA PHE A 134 42.47 12.00 -9.87
C PHE A 134 43.88 11.67 -10.35
N ASP A 135 44.03 11.50 -11.66
CA ASP A 135 45.32 11.31 -12.32
C ASP A 135 46.11 12.62 -12.34
N ILE A 136 47.43 12.52 -12.16
CA ILE A 136 48.35 13.67 -12.18
C ILE A 136 49.48 13.43 -13.18
N PHE A 137 49.94 14.49 -13.83
CA PHE A 137 50.97 14.42 -14.86
C PHE A 137 51.96 15.59 -14.77
N THR A 138 53.12 15.46 -15.39
CA THR A 138 54.14 16.51 -15.49
C THR A 138 54.70 16.55 -16.91
N PHE A 139 54.95 17.75 -17.43
CA PHE A 139 55.68 17.98 -18.68
C PHE A 139 57.15 18.30 -18.36
N ASN A 140 58.08 17.62 -19.02
CA ASN A 140 59.52 17.91 -18.94
C ASN A 140 59.87 18.96 -20.00
N LYS A 141 59.84 20.24 -19.64
CA LYS A 141 60.37 21.32 -20.50
C LYS A 141 61.89 21.38 -20.34
N GLU A 142 62.61 21.35 -21.47
CA GLU A 142 64.08 21.11 -21.51
C GLU A 142 64.95 22.16 -20.79
N ASN A 143 64.38 23.28 -20.34
CA ASN A 143 65.07 24.38 -19.64
C ASN A 143 64.51 24.72 -18.24
N SER A 144 63.72 23.84 -17.61
CA SER A 144 63.16 24.07 -16.26
C SER A 144 63.75 23.14 -15.19
N ASP A 145 64.48 23.72 -14.23
CA ASP A 145 64.96 23.02 -13.02
C ASP A 145 63.83 22.54 -12.07
N THR A 146 62.56 22.89 -12.36
CA THR A 146 61.41 22.55 -11.51
C THR A 146 60.33 21.78 -12.28
N GLN A 147 60.22 20.47 -12.00
CA GLN A 147 59.08 19.66 -12.44
C GLN A 147 57.83 20.02 -11.63
N GLN A 148 56.71 20.32 -12.29
CA GLN A 148 55.44 20.64 -11.66
C GLN A 148 54.36 19.62 -12.04
N TYR A 149 53.56 19.20 -11.07
CA TYR A 149 52.47 18.26 -11.29
C TYR A 149 51.15 18.99 -11.55
N PHE A 150 50.47 18.59 -12.62
CA PHE A 150 49.20 19.14 -13.10
C PHE A 150 48.08 18.10 -13.02
N VAL A 151 46.85 18.58 -13.05
CA VAL A 151 45.60 17.81 -13.14
C VAL A 151 44.70 18.46 -14.19
N LEU A 152 43.97 17.64 -14.96
CA LEU A 152 42.96 18.14 -15.90
C LEU A 152 41.77 18.72 -15.14
N VAL A 153 41.27 19.88 -15.57
CA VAL A 153 40.11 20.52 -14.91
C VAL A 153 38.89 19.59 -14.91
N ASN A 154 38.68 18.83 -15.98
CA ASN A 154 37.62 17.82 -16.07
C ASN A 154 37.75 16.67 -15.05
N ASP A 155 38.95 16.23 -14.71
CA ASP A 155 39.14 15.15 -13.72
C ASP A 155 39.04 15.68 -12.29
N LEU A 156 39.44 16.93 -12.06
CA LEU A 156 39.19 17.64 -10.81
C LEU A 156 37.67 17.81 -10.55
N ILE A 157 36.89 18.18 -11.57
CA ILE A 157 35.43 18.26 -11.53
C ILE A 157 34.80 16.90 -11.20
N LYS A 158 35.24 15.82 -11.87
CA LYS A 158 34.78 14.44 -11.60
C LYS A 158 35.10 14.01 -10.16
N ALA A 159 36.30 14.28 -9.68
CA ALA A 159 36.75 13.89 -8.34
C ALA A 159 35.94 14.58 -7.23
N LEU A 160 35.53 15.84 -7.45
CA LEU A 160 34.70 16.61 -6.51
C LEU A 160 33.20 16.28 -6.62
N LEU A 161 32.76 15.57 -7.68
CA LEU A 161 31.34 15.39 -8.02
C LEU A 161 30.60 16.73 -8.20
N TYR A 162 31.29 17.74 -8.76
CA TYR A 162 30.72 19.04 -9.06
C TYR A 162 29.69 18.96 -10.19
N THR A 163 28.61 19.73 -10.07
CA THR A 163 27.46 19.71 -10.99
C THR A 163 27.38 21.02 -11.75
N GLY A 164 28.16 21.10 -12.83
CA GLY A 164 28.24 22.26 -13.73
C GLY A 164 29.26 22.00 -14.85
N THR A 165 29.43 22.97 -15.73
CA THR A 165 30.39 22.97 -16.84
C THR A 165 31.82 23.33 -16.38
N GLU A 166 32.80 23.14 -17.26
CA GLU A 166 34.20 23.51 -16.98
C GLU A 166 34.34 25.03 -16.77
N GLU A 167 33.61 25.82 -17.55
CA GLU A 167 33.56 27.29 -17.47
C GLU A 167 32.92 27.78 -16.17
N GLU A 168 31.80 27.17 -15.74
CA GLU A 168 31.14 27.49 -14.47
C GLU A 168 32.06 27.20 -13.29
N PHE A 169 32.71 26.03 -13.28
CA PHE A 169 33.67 25.65 -12.24
C PHE A 169 34.84 26.65 -12.12
N LEU A 170 35.42 27.08 -13.25
CA LEU A 170 36.50 28.07 -13.26
C LEU A 170 36.03 29.48 -12.87
N SER A 171 34.77 29.83 -13.18
CA SER A 171 34.13 31.08 -12.74
C SER A 171 33.89 31.12 -11.23
N ASP A 172 33.48 30.00 -10.62
CA ASP A 172 33.27 29.90 -9.18
C ASP A 172 34.62 29.91 -8.43
N TYR A 173 35.62 29.18 -8.93
CA TYR A 173 36.93 29.02 -8.29
C TYR A 173 38.02 29.88 -8.93
N LYS A 174 37.81 31.21 -8.94
CA LYS A 174 38.69 32.23 -9.56
C LYS A 174 40.14 32.26 -9.09
N ASN A 175 40.50 31.51 -8.04
CA ASN A 175 41.88 31.38 -7.55
C ASN A 175 42.67 30.28 -8.30
N LEU A 176 41.99 29.42 -9.04
CA LEU A 176 42.62 28.48 -9.96
C LEU A 176 43.15 29.24 -11.18
N LEU A 177 44.36 28.91 -11.62
CA LEU A 177 44.97 29.44 -12.84
C LEU A 177 44.93 28.33 -13.91
N PRO A 178 43.91 28.29 -14.78
CA PRO A 178 43.83 27.31 -15.86
C PRO A 178 44.87 27.62 -16.94
N LEU A 179 45.67 26.62 -17.27
CA LEU A 179 46.58 26.61 -18.41
C LEU A 179 45.95 25.82 -19.56
N VAL A 180 46.13 26.28 -20.79
CA VAL A 180 45.63 25.60 -22.00
C VAL A 180 46.77 24.79 -22.60
N ALA A 181 46.51 23.51 -22.90
CA ALA A 181 47.51 22.64 -23.52
C ALA A 181 47.94 23.13 -24.91
N THR A 182 49.24 23.15 -25.16
CA THR A 182 49.81 23.32 -26.50
C THR A 182 49.51 22.10 -27.39
N GLY A 183 49.77 22.18 -28.70
CA GLY A 183 49.50 21.06 -29.62
C GLY A 183 50.20 19.76 -29.20
N GLU A 184 51.49 19.84 -28.84
CA GLU A 184 52.29 18.69 -28.39
C GLU A 184 51.84 18.16 -27.02
N GLU A 185 51.51 19.05 -26.08
CA GLU A 185 50.93 18.68 -24.78
C GLU A 185 49.56 17.98 -24.95
N LEU A 186 48.75 18.43 -25.90
CA LEU A 186 47.43 17.87 -26.24
C LEU A 186 47.55 16.50 -26.93
N ASP A 187 48.52 16.32 -27.83
CA ASP A 187 48.83 15.03 -28.44
C ASP A 187 49.28 14.02 -27.36
N PHE A 188 50.20 14.40 -26.47
CA PHE A 188 50.63 13.56 -25.34
C PHE A 188 49.46 13.13 -24.45
N LEU A 189 48.55 14.05 -24.10
CA LEU A 189 47.38 13.75 -23.27
C LEU A 189 46.36 12.84 -24.00
N ARG A 190 46.30 12.87 -25.33
CA ARG A 190 45.49 11.96 -26.15
C ARG A 190 46.10 10.57 -26.24
N ASP A 191 47.42 10.47 -26.45
CA ASP A 191 48.14 9.18 -26.49
C ASP A 191 48.00 8.38 -25.18
N HIS A 192 47.87 9.07 -24.05
CA HIS A 192 47.66 8.48 -22.74
C HIS A 192 46.18 8.39 -22.31
N ALA A 193 45.25 8.64 -23.23
CA ALA A 193 43.80 8.57 -23.01
C ALA A 193 43.23 9.45 -21.87
N LEU A 194 43.92 10.55 -21.53
CA LEU A 194 43.48 11.53 -20.54
C LEU A 194 42.57 12.61 -21.16
N ALA A 195 42.79 12.96 -22.43
CA ALA A 195 42.01 13.97 -23.15
C ALA A 195 41.13 13.40 -24.28
N ASN A 196 39.95 14.00 -24.48
CA ASN A 196 39.05 13.67 -25.60
C ASN A 196 39.42 14.45 -26.88
N ASN A 197 39.07 13.92 -28.05
CA ASN A 197 39.54 14.39 -29.37
C ASN A 197 39.09 15.80 -29.80
N GLU A 198 38.06 16.39 -29.21
CA GLU A 198 37.37 17.56 -29.79
C GLU A 198 37.41 18.84 -28.94
N ASN A 199 38.02 18.83 -27.75
CA ASN A 199 37.97 19.94 -26.80
C ASN A 199 39.32 20.63 -26.58
N LEU A 200 39.26 21.95 -26.31
CA LEU A 200 40.32 22.68 -25.61
C LEU A 200 40.60 21.98 -24.26
N CYS A 201 41.84 21.50 -24.07
CA CYS A 201 42.20 20.82 -22.83
C CYS A 201 42.83 21.82 -21.85
N ARG A 202 42.14 22.09 -20.73
CA ARG A 202 42.66 22.93 -19.65
C ARG A 202 43.16 22.08 -18.47
N TYR A 203 44.26 22.51 -17.88
CA TYR A 203 44.85 21.90 -16.69
C TYR A 203 45.26 22.95 -15.65
N VAL A 204 45.33 22.54 -14.39
CA VAL A 204 45.75 23.39 -13.26
C VAL A 204 46.85 22.70 -12.46
N THR A 205 47.65 23.46 -11.72
CA THR A 205 48.63 22.85 -10.80
C THR A 205 47.90 22.05 -9.73
N THR A 206 48.41 20.86 -9.40
CA THR A 206 47.95 20.06 -8.27
C THR A 206 48.04 20.82 -6.95
N LYS A 207 49.02 21.73 -6.80
CA LYS A 207 49.12 22.61 -5.64
C LYS A 207 47.96 23.60 -5.54
N SER A 208 47.55 24.29 -6.63
CA SER A 208 46.35 25.15 -6.58
C SER A 208 45.08 24.37 -6.24
N ALA A 209 44.93 23.14 -6.76
CA ALA A 209 43.80 22.29 -6.40
C ALA A 209 43.81 21.93 -4.89
N PHE A 210 44.96 21.55 -4.32
CA PHE A 210 45.05 21.24 -2.90
C PHE A 210 44.83 22.48 -1.99
N VAL A 211 45.38 23.64 -2.34
CA VAL A 211 45.17 24.89 -1.59
C VAL A 211 43.70 25.34 -1.63
N GLN A 212 43.00 25.14 -2.76
CA GLN A 212 41.60 25.53 -2.93
C GLN A 212 40.58 24.54 -2.33
N PHE A 213 40.88 23.24 -2.32
CA PHE A 213 39.90 22.20 -1.94
C PHE A 213 40.31 21.34 -0.73
N GLY A 214 41.58 21.37 -0.32
CA GLY A 214 42.10 20.67 0.84
C GLY A 214 41.76 19.18 0.83
N ALA A 215 41.14 18.71 1.90
CA ALA A 215 40.77 17.32 2.12
C ALA A 215 39.81 16.76 1.06
N GLN A 216 39.08 17.61 0.32
CA GLN A 216 38.10 17.18 -0.69
C GLN A 216 38.75 16.49 -1.91
N VAL A 217 39.99 16.86 -2.26
CA VAL A 217 40.71 16.24 -3.38
C VAL A 217 41.62 15.07 -2.96
N VAL A 218 41.69 14.79 -1.65
CA VAL A 218 42.58 13.80 -1.05
C VAL A 218 41.86 12.48 -0.77
N THR A 219 42.52 11.36 -1.06
CA THR A 219 42.02 10.02 -0.71
C THR A 219 41.70 9.88 0.77
N SER A 220 40.42 9.62 1.06
CA SER A 220 39.90 9.50 2.42
C SER A 220 40.25 10.72 3.29
N GLY A 221 40.11 11.93 2.74
CA GLY A 221 40.39 13.18 3.47
C GLY A 221 39.42 13.42 4.63
N PHE A 222 39.99 13.74 5.81
CA PHE A 222 39.28 14.22 6.99
C PHE A 222 39.44 15.74 7.14
N ARG A 223 38.40 16.40 7.65
CA ARG A 223 38.37 17.85 7.87
C ARG A 223 39.49 18.25 8.86
N ILE A 224 40.12 19.40 8.63
CA ILE A 224 41.35 19.86 9.32
C ILE A 224 42.57 18.98 8.98
N ILE A 225 42.59 17.72 9.41
CA ILE A 225 43.78 16.85 9.35
C ILE A 225 44.35 16.72 7.93
N ASP A 226 43.50 16.61 6.91
CA ASP A 226 43.92 16.52 5.50
C ASP A 226 43.68 17.81 4.70
N ASP A 227 43.28 18.92 5.34
CA ASP A 227 43.11 20.22 4.69
C ASP A 227 44.43 21.00 4.61
N TYR A 228 44.51 21.94 3.66
CA TYR A 228 45.60 22.91 3.59
C TYR A 228 45.42 24.02 4.65
N TRP A 229 44.22 24.60 4.77
CA TRP A 229 43.90 25.69 5.70
C TRP A 229 43.38 25.17 7.06
N GLU A 230 44.28 24.61 7.86
CA GLU A 230 43.93 24.08 9.19
C GLU A 230 43.48 25.17 10.16
N ASP A 231 44.25 26.25 10.25
CA ASP A 231 44.05 27.25 11.29
C ASP A 231 42.81 28.11 11.04
N ILE A 232 42.31 28.13 9.80
CA ILE A 232 41.03 28.74 9.42
C ILE A 232 39.88 27.79 9.79
N ALA A 233 39.99 26.50 9.43
CA ALA A 233 38.98 25.51 9.77
C ALA A 233 38.77 25.38 11.30
N LEU A 234 39.85 25.45 12.09
CA LEU A 234 39.79 25.48 13.56
C LEU A 234 39.07 26.73 14.09
N LYS A 235 39.29 27.91 13.51
CA LYS A 235 38.59 29.15 13.89
C LYS A 235 37.09 29.12 13.55
N GLN A 236 36.70 28.35 12.54
CA GLN A 236 35.31 28.12 12.14
C GLN A 236 34.58 27.05 12.99
N ASN A 237 35.22 26.53 14.05
CA ASN A 237 34.70 25.45 14.91
C ASN A 237 34.43 24.13 14.18
N LEU A 238 35.08 23.91 13.04
CA LEU A 238 35.06 22.60 12.38
C LEU A 238 35.84 21.59 13.22
N THR A 239 35.55 20.31 13.00
CA THR A 239 36.19 19.17 13.69
C THR A 239 36.46 18.05 12.69
N PRO A 240 37.40 17.13 12.95
CA PRO A 240 37.76 16.07 12.00
C PRO A 240 36.63 15.11 11.61
N HIS A 241 35.54 15.07 12.38
CA HIS A 241 34.36 14.23 12.13
C HIS A 241 33.31 14.89 11.22
N HIS A 242 33.49 16.15 10.81
CA HIS A 242 32.57 16.77 9.85
C HIS A 242 32.73 16.14 8.46
N ARG A 243 31.61 15.96 7.75
CA ARG A 243 31.62 15.45 6.38
C ARG A 243 32.44 16.38 5.48
N VAL A 244 33.37 15.78 4.72
CA VAL A 244 34.20 16.48 3.72
C VAL A 244 33.62 16.33 2.32
N HIS A 245 33.32 15.09 1.93
CA HIS A 245 33.01 14.70 0.56
C HIS A 245 31.49 14.64 0.31
N LYS A 246 31.08 15.01 -0.90
CA LYS A 246 29.76 14.67 -1.47
C LYS A 246 29.73 13.17 -1.81
N TYR A 247 28.58 12.53 -1.67
CA TYR A 247 28.41 11.10 -1.95
C TYR A 247 27.78 10.95 -3.34
N SER A 248 28.24 9.96 -4.10
CA SER A 248 27.59 9.57 -5.36
C SER A 248 26.34 8.74 -5.09
N ASP A 249 25.38 8.77 -6.03
CA ASP A 249 24.10 8.07 -5.89
C ASP A 249 24.30 6.58 -5.58
N ARG A 250 25.28 5.94 -6.22
CA ARG A 250 25.67 4.54 -5.93
C ARG A 250 26.12 4.30 -4.48
N LEU A 251 26.78 5.27 -3.84
CA LEU A 251 27.13 5.16 -2.41
C LEU A 251 25.90 5.36 -1.53
N ILE A 252 24.98 6.24 -1.94
CA ILE A 252 23.71 6.49 -1.25
C ILE A 252 22.82 5.24 -1.32
N ASP A 253 22.71 4.55 -2.47
CA ASP A 253 22.04 3.26 -2.62
C ASP A 253 22.60 2.18 -1.67
N ILE A 254 23.94 2.12 -1.56
CA ILE A 254 24.61 1.22 -0.61
C ILE A 254 24.29 1.61 0.84
N LEU A 255 24.22 2.90 1.16
CA LEU A 255 23.83 3.38 2.49
C LEU A 255 22.37 3.06 2.82
N HIS A 256 21.42 3.23 1.90
CA HIS A 256 20.03 2.78 2.07
C HIS A 256 19.95 1.27 2.33
N THR A 257 20.80 0.48 1.66
CA THR A 257 20.87 -0.98 1.85
C THR A 257 21.45 -1.36 3.22
N LEU A 258 22.41 -0.59 3.74
CA LEU A 258 23.07 -0.87 5.02
C LEU A 258 22.33 -0.29 6.25
N TYR A 259 21.62 0.83 6.08
CA TYR A 259 20.99 1.60 7.16
C TYR A 259 19.54 1.99 6.82
N PRO A 260 18.62 1.02 6.63
CA PRO A 260 17.23 1.32 6.26
C PRO A 260 16.58 2.33 7.21
N SER A 261 16.76 2.17 8.53
CA SER A 261 16.20 3.04 9.57
C SER A 261 16.80 4.44 9.67
N SER A 262 17.89 4.74 8.95
CA SER A 262 18.46 6.09 8.89
C SER A 262 17.86 6.92 7.74
N PHE A 263 17.18 6.27 6.79
CA PHE A 263 16.57 6.89 5.62
C PHE A 263 15.07 6.59 5.48
N GLU A 264 14.50 5.75 6.34
CA GLU A 264 13.09 5.84 6.67
C GLU A 264 12.83 7.24 7.24
N ASP A 265 12.13 8.09 6.47
CA ASP A 265 11.77 9.43 6.94
C ASP A 265 11.10 9.29 8.31
N LYS A 266 11.55 10.06 9.30
CA LYS A 266 10.90 10.03 10.62
C LYS A 266 9.48 10.56 10.56
N ASP A 267 9.20 11.40 9.56
CA ASP A 267 7.86 11.79 9.21
C ASP A 267 7.03 10.54 8.86
N ASN A 268 7.58 9.55 8.14
CA ASN A 268 6.88 8.37 7.63
C ASN A 268 6.56 7.25 8.66
N GLU A 269 7.16 7.18 9.85
CA GLU A 269 6.60 6.32 10.92
C GLU A 269 5.38 6.96 11.60
N THR A 270 5.30 8.29 11.64
CA THR A 270 4.07 9.03 11.99
C THR A 270 3.13 9.24 10.79
N HIS A 271 3.62 9.18 9.56
CA HIS A 271 2.88 9.45 8.32
C HIS A 271 2.56 8.16 7.56
N LEU A 272 3.44 7.38 6.93
CA LEU A 272 3.00 6.16 6.20
C LEU A 272 2.16 5.17 7.04
N ALA A 273 2.36 5.09 8.36
CA ALA A 273 1.47 4.37 9.27
C ALA A 273 0.06 4.99 9.37
N ASP A 274 -0.05 6.31 9.35
CA ASP A 274 -1.31 7.08 9.34
C ASP A 274 -1.73 7.63 7.93
N GLU A 275 -1.01 7.38 6.81
CA GLU A 275 -1.23 7.98 5.46
C GLU A 275 -1.66 6.97 4.39
N ARG A 276 -1.10 5.75 4.41
CA ARG A 276 -1.82 4.61 3.83
C ARG A 276 -3.14 4.37 4.56
N ILE A 277 -3.27 4.94 5.76
CA ILE A 277 -4.52 5.13 6.48
C ILE A 277 -5.28 6.38 5.95
N THR A 278 -4.80 7.63 6.05
CA THR A 278 -5.63 8.82 5.73
C THR A 278 -6.16 8.88 4.30
N GLN A 279 -5.45 8.37 3.28
CA GLN A 279 -6.02 8.31 1.91
C GLN A 279 -7.18 7.30 1.76
N SER A 280 -7.50 6.48 2.78
CA SER A 280 -8.62 5.53 2.74
C SER A 280 -9.45 5.39 4.03
N LEU A 281 -9.09 6.10 5.11
CA LEU A 281 -9.65 5.97 6.45
C LEU A 281 -10.04 7.29 7.14
N GLU A 282 -10.33 8.36 6.39
CA GLU A 282 -11.33 9.36 6.82
C GLU A 282 -12.75 8.91 6.45
N ARG A 283 -13.08 7.65 6.78
CA ARG A 283 -14.47 7.25 7.00
C ARG A 283 -14.73 7.19 8.49
N ASP A 284 -14.75 8.40 9.06
CA ASP A 284 -15.29 8.68 10.38
C ASP A 284 -16.50 7.79 10.65
N ILE A 285 -16.57 7.20 11.85
CA ILE A 285 -17.71 6.39 12.28
C ILE A 285 -18.93 7.31 12.41
N ASP A 286 -19.63 7.50 11.29
CA ASP A 286 -20.91 8.21 11.25
C ASP A 286 -21.89 7.47 12.19
N PRO A 287 -22.35 8.11 13.28
CA PRO A 287 -23.26 7.47 14.22
C PRO A 287 -24.57 7.01 13.57
N LYS A 288 -24.94 7.56 12.40
CA LYS A 288 -26.12 7.16 11.62
C LYS A 288 -25.95 5.83 10.87
N GLN A 289 -24.71 5.37 10.67
CA GLN A 289 -24.42 4.06 10.06
C GLN A 289 -24.39 2.92 11.10
N LEU A 290 -24.40 3.25 12.39
CA LEU A 290 -24.43 2.26 13.47
C LEU A 290 -25.88 1.78 13.71
N GLU A 291 -26.07 0.47 13.76
CA GLU A 291 -27.41 -0.11 13.92
C GLU A 291 -27.89 -0.08 15.38
N TYR A 292 -29.17 0.22 15.59
CA TYR A 292 -29.76 0.32 16.92
C TYR A 292 -30.03 -1.07 17.55
N PRO A 293 -29.50 -1.39 18.76
CA PRO A 293 -29.57 -2.75 19.31
C PRO A 293 -30.99 -3.30 19.55
N ALA A 294 -31.96 -2.46 19.93
CA ALA A 294 -33.28 -2.92 20.39
C ALA A 294 -34.15 -3.56 19.29
N GLN A 295 -33.83 -3.34 18.00
CA GLN A 295 -34.50 -4.02 16.88
C GLN A 295 -33.95 -5.44 16.64
N LEU A 296 -32.74 -5.72 17.16
CA LEU A 296 -32.03 -6.98 16.98
C LEU A 296 -32.13 -7.88 18.21
N VAL A 297 -32.05 -7.30 19.40
CA VAL A 297 -31.95 -8.01 20.68
C VAL A 297 -33.29 -7.93 21.41
N SER A 298 -33.84 -9.09 21.74
CA SER A 298 -34.96 -9.23 22.67
C SER A 298 -34.41 -9.29 24.09
N GLU A 299 -34.52 -8.19 24.82
CA GLU A 299 -34.26 -8.14 26.26
C GLU A 299 -35.08 -7.02 26.92
N GLN A 300 -35.14 -7.01 28.26
CA GLN A 300 -35.71 -5.88 29.00
C GLN A 300 -34.74 -4.69 28.92
N ASN A 301 -35.12 -3.64 28.18
CA ASN A 301 -34.26 -2.48 27.92
C ASN A 301 -33.96 -1.68 29.19
N SER A 302 -34.97 -1.42 30.04
CA SER A 302 -34.75 -0.67 31.30
C SER A 302 -33.75 -1.42 32.19
N LYS A 303 -32.79 -0.67 32.72
CA LYS A 303 -31.85 -1.17 33.71
C LYS A 303 -32.53 -1.29 35.07
N GLU A 304 -33.37 -0.33 35.47
CA GLU A 304 -34.04 -0.34 36.78
C GLU A 304 -34.92 -1.57 36.94
N ILE A 305 -35.73 -1.92 35.94
CA ILE A 305 -36.61 -3.10 35.98
C ILE A 305 -35.79 -4.40 36.12
N ARG A 306 -34.62 -4.49 35.50
CA ARG A 306 -33.73 -5.67 35.62
C ARG A 306 -33.07 -5.75 36.99
N GLU A 307 -32.65 -4.62 37.55
CA GLU A 307 -32.10 -4.57 38.91
C GLU A 307 -33.17 -4.89 39.96
N ASP A 308 -34.39 -4.38 39.79
CA ASP A 308 -35.50 -4.65 40.71
C ASP A 308 -35.98 -6.11 40.63
N TYR A 309 -36.12 -6.67 39.43
CA TYR A 309 -36.28 -8.10 39.23
C TYR A 309 -35.20 -8.90 39.96
N GLY A 310 -33.93 -8.51 39.82
CA GLY A 310 -32.81 -9.18 40.50
C GLY A 310 -32.89 -9.13 42.03
N ARG A 311 -33.30 -7.98 42.60
CA ARG A 311 -33.52 -7.83 44.05
C ARG A 311 -34.65 -8.72 44.54
N ASN A 312 -35.82 -8.66 43.90
CA ASN A 312 -37.01 -9.40 44.34
C ASN A 312 -36.85 -10.92 44.11
N PHE A 313 -36.20 -11.33 43.01
CA PHE A 313 -35.85 -12.73 42.75
C PHE A 313 -34.92 -13.31 43.84
N ASN A 314 -33.92 -12.55 44.31
CA ASN A 314 -33.05 -12.97 45.41
C ASN A 314 -33.81 -13.14 46.74
N LEU A 315 -34.95 -12.47 46.92
CA LEU A 315 -35.85 -12.60 48.07
C LEU A 315 -36.93 -13.69 47.86
N GLY A 316 -36.96 -14.36 46.71
CA GLY A 316 -37.99 -15.33 46.34
C GLY A 316 -39.35 -14.70 46.00
N GLN A 317 -39.39 -13.39 45.72
CA GLN A 317 -40.59 -12.62 45.42
C GLN A 317 -40.75 -12.39 43.91
N HIS A 318 -42.00 -12.24 43.46
CA HIS A 318 -42.32 -11.91 42.07
C HIS A 318 -42.53 -10.40 41.88
N ILE A 319 -42.36 -9.94 40.64
CA ILE A 319 -42.75 -8.59 40.18
C ILE A 319 -43.79 -8.71 39.07
N ASP A 320 -44.57 -7.64 38.86
CA ASP A 320 -45.62 -7.61 37.84
C ASP A 320 -45.07 -7.58 36.39
N VAL A 321 -43.82 -7.15 36.21
CA VAL A 321 -43.19 -7.01 34.89
C VAL A 321 -42.41 -8.26 34.49
N VAL A 322 -42.76 -8.85 33.35
CA VAL A 322 -42.03 -10.00 32.79
C VAL A 322 -40.65 -9.55 32.31
N VAL A 323 -39.59 -10.21 32.80
CA VAL A 323 -38.20 -10.03 32.35
C VAL A 323 -37.76 -11.26 31.57
N PRO A 324 -37.80 -11.23 30.21
CA PRO A 324 -37.38 -12.37 29.39
C PRO A 324 -35.85 -12.51 29.34
N GLY A 325 -35.39 -13.74 29.06
CA GLY A 325 -33.99 -14.01 28.74
C GLY A 325 -33.54 -13.37 27.43
N GLN A 326 -32.25 -13.07 27.32
CA GLN A 326 -31.66 -12.34 26.18
C GLN A 326 -31.56 -13.23 24.94
N ASN A 327 -32.11 -12.79 23.80
CA ASN A 327 -32.06 -13.54 22.53
C ASN A 327 -32.09 -12.61 21.30
N ILE A 328 -31.91 -13.15 20.09
CA ILE A 328 -32.16 -12.42 18.85
C ILE A 328 -33.66 -12.39 18.48
N VAL A 329 -34.12 -11.29 17.91
CA VAL A 329 -35.51 -11.13 17.43
C VAL A 329 -35.74 -11.93 16.14
N GLY A 330 -36.80 -12.74 16.12
CA GLY A 330 -37.36 -13.38 14.91
C GLY A 330 -37.84 -14.82 15.11
N SER A 331 -39.01 -15.14 14.56
CA SER A 331 -39.58 -16.49 14.49
C SER A 331 -39.17 -17.23 13.20
N VAL A 332 -39.42 -18.54 13.16
CA VAL A 332 -39.28 -19.38 11.95
C VAL A 332 -40.47 -20.33 11.89
N GLU A 333 -41.46 -20.00 11.08
CA GLU A 333 -42.68 -20.79 10.93
C GLU A 333 -42.63 -21.63 9.64
N LEU A 334 -42.21 -22.89 9.77
CA LEU A 334 -41.95 -23.72 8.59
C LEU A 334 -43.24 -24.05 7.81
N ASN A 335 -44.32 -24.43 8.49
CA ASN A 335 -45.56 -24.89 7.85
C ASN A 335 -46.41 -23.75 7.26
N SER A 336 -46.23 -22.49 7.70
CA SER A 336 -46.90 -21.34 7.07
C SER A 336 -46.20 -20.91 5.78
N GLN A 337 -44.87 -21.08 5.70
CA GLN A 337 -44.02 -20.63 4.60
C GLN A 337 -43.76 -21.71 3.52
N PHE A 338 -43.52 -22.96 3.93
CA PHE A 338 -43.20 -24.09 3.06
C PHE A 338 -44.39 -25.06 3.05
N ARG A 339 -45.15 -25.02 1.97
CA ARG A 339 -46.27 -25.95 1.71
C ARG A 339 -45.94 -26.79 0.48
N ILE A 340 -46.24 -28.08 0.59
CA ILE A 340 -46.10 -29.05 -0.50
C ILE A 340 -46.80 -28.49 -1.77
N PRO A 341 -46.10 -28.41 -2.92
CA PRO A 341 -46.71 -28.00 -4.17
C PRO A 341 -47.75 -29.03 -4.61
N LYS A 342 -48.87 -28.57 -5.16
CA LYS A 342 -49.95 -29.44 -5.65
C LYS A 342 -50.00 -29.38 -7.17
N TYR A 343 -49.45 -30.40 -7.80
CA TYR A 343 -49.47 -30.64 -9.24
C TYR A 343 -50.67 -31.47 -9.69
N HIS A 344 -51.53 -31.91 -8.77
CA HIS A 344 -52.77 -32.62 -9.06
C HIS A 344 -54.02 -31.75 -8.80
N SER A 345 -55.11 -32.00 -9.53
CA SER A 345 -56.44 -31.51 -9.14
C SER A 345 -57.04 -32.39 -8.02
N LYS A 346 -58.15 -31.96 -7.41
CA LYS A 346 -58.83 -32.71 -6.34
C LYS A 346 -59.16 -34.17 -6.73
N ASN A 347 -59.43 -34.44 -8.01
CA ASN A 347 -59.93 -35.73 -8.47
C ASN A 347 -58.94 -36.49 -9.39
N SER A 348 -57.77 -35.92 -9.72
CA SER A 348 -56.88 -36.50 -10.76
C SER A 348 -56.36 -37.90 -10.39
N PHE A 349 -55.98 -38.11 -9.13
CA PHE A 349 -55.56 -39.44 -8.64
C PHE A 349 -56.71 -40.45 -8.63
N LEU A 350 -57.94 -40.01 -8.31
CA LEU A 350 -59.12 -40.89 -8.33
C LEU A 350 -59.45 -41.33 -9.76
N GLN A 351 -59.42 -40.40 -10.71
CA GLN A 351 -59.63 -40.69 -12.14
C GLN A 351 -58.53 -41.62 -12.68
N ALA A 352 -57.26 -41.33 -12.39
CA ALA A 352 -56.14 -42.20 -12.78
C ALA A 352 -56.27 -43.62 -12.19
N SER A 353 -56.75 -43.75 -10.95
CA SER A 353 -57.02 -45.06 -10.33
C SER A 353 -58.19 -45.80 -10.99
N GLN A 354 -59.26 -45.09 -11.37
CA GLN A 354 -60.43 -45.69 -12.06
C GLN A 354 -60.08 -46.19 -13.47
N ILE A 355 -59.14 -45.54 -14.15
CA ILE A 355 -58.68 -45.89 -15.51
C ILE A 355 -57.57 -46.96 -15.45
N GLY A 356 -57.11 -47.37 -14.25
CA GLY A 356 -55.95 -48.26 -14.09
C GLY A 356 -54.61 -47.62 -14.51
N GLY A 357 -54.59 -46.29 -14.68
CA GLY A 357 -53.50 -45.54 -15.29
C GLY A 357 -52.43 -45.02 -14.32
N LEU A 358 -52.37 -45.51 -13.07
CA LEU A 358 -51.43 -45.01 -12.04
C LEU A 358 -49.96 -45.16 -12.42
N ASP A 359 -49.63 -46.18 -13.20
CA ASP A 359 -48.29 -46.45 -13.75
C ASP A 359 -48.20 -46.19 -15.26
N VAL A 360 -49.24 -45.62 -15.86
CA VAL A 360 -49.23 -45.18 -17.27
C VAL A 360 -48.95 -43.69 -17.35
N SER A 361 -48.11 -43.29 -18.30
CA SER A 361 -47.73 -41.89 -18.53
C SER A 361 -48.96 -40.99 -18.78
N ILE A 362 -49.06 -39.84 -18.10
CA ILE A 362 -50.24 -38.96 -18.13
C ILE A 362 -50.63 -38.49 -19.54
N GLY A 363 -49.66 -38.37 -20.46
CA GLY A 363 -49.90 -38.00 -21.85
C GLY A 363 -50.62 -39.07 -22.69
N LYS A 364 -50.75 -40.30 -22.18
CA LYS A 364 -51.48 -41.42 -22.82
C LYS A 364 -52.84 -41.72 -22.19
N HIS A 365 -53.23 -41.01 -21.12
CA HIS A 365 -54.52 -41.25 -20.45
C HIS A 365 -55.73 -40.97 -21.36
N SER A 366 -55.57 -40.07 -22.35
CA SER A 366 -56.54 -39.84 -23.44
C SER A 366 -56.82 -41.10 -24.27
N ASP A 367 -55.78 -41.90 -24.52
CA ASP A 367 -55.82 -43.04 -25.43
C ASP A 367 -56.49 -44.26 -24.77
N ILE A 368 -56.49 -44.31 -23.43
CA ILE A 368 -57.19 -45.32 -22.63
C ILE A 368 -58.67 -44.94 -22.47
N LEU A 369 -58.98 -43.65 -22.38
CA LEU A 369 -60.35 -43.14 -22.28
C LEU A 369 -61.15 -43.29 -23.60
N ASN A 370 -60.47 -43.28 -24.75
CA ASN A 370 -61.08 -43.46 -26.08
C ASN A 370 -60.44 -44.65 -26.83
N PRO A 371 -60.82 -45.91 -26.54
CA PRO A 371 -60.23 -47.08 -27.18
C PRO A 371 -60.58 -47.26 -28.68
N SER A 372 -61.53 -46.49 -29.22
CA SER A 372 -61.98 -46.61 -30.60
C SER A 372 -61.29 -45.61 -31.55
N VAL A 373 -60.10 -45.96 -32.06
CA VAL A 373 -59.69 -45.88 -33.50
C VAL A 373 -58.30 -46.51 -33.61
N LYS A 374 -58.23 -47.79 -34.01
CA LYS A 374 -57.20 -48.38 -34.92
C LYS A 374 -57.46 -49.89 -35.11
N SER A 375 -57.30 -50.36 -36.35
CA SER A 375 -57.64 -51.71 -36.88
C SER A 375 -59.14 -52.05 -36.92
N SER A 376 -59.72 -52.63 -37.99
CA SER A 376 -59.18 -52.91 -39.34
C SER A 376 -60.30 -53.29 -40.35
N THR A 377 -59.96 -53.20 -41.64
CA THR A 377 -60.51 -53.94 -42.80
C THR A 377 -61.92 -53.65 -43.39
N GLU A 378 -61.98 -53.89 -44.71
CA GLU A 378 -63.13 -54.22 -45.59
C GLU A 378 -64.08 -53.13 -46.17
N LEU A 379 -63.90 -52.94 -47.49
CA LEU A 379 -64.92 -52.94 -48.55
C LEU A 379 -66.20 -52.09 -48.40
N GLY A 380 -66.11 -50.86 -48.90
CA GLY A 380 -66.83 -50.48 -50.14
C GLY A 380 -68.29 -49.99 -50.08
N ILE A 381 -68.62 -49.25 -51.16
CA ILE A 381 -69.95 -48.82 -51.63
C ILE A 381 -70.50 -47.49 -51.04
N SER A 382 -70.91 -46.66 -52.00
CA SER A 382 -71.50 -45.32 -51.96
C SER A 382 -72.80 -45.17 -51.16
N GLY A 383 -73.13 -43.92 -50.77
CA GLY A 383 -74.52 -43.47 -50.79
C GLY A 383 -74.95 -42.45 -49.72
N GLU A 384 -75.04 -41.20 -50.15
CA GLU A 384 -76.06 -40.19 -49.78
C GLU A 384 -76.37 -39.74 -48.33
N LEU A 385 -76.51 -38.41 -48.26
CA LEU A 385 -77.23 -37.60 -47.29
C LEU A 385 -78.56 -38.19 -46.78
N VAL A 386 -78.96 -37.87 -45.54
CA VAL A 386 -80.09 -36.95 -45.23
C VAL A 386 -80.07 -36.54 -43.75
N THR A 387 -80.63 -35.37 -43.47
CA THR A 387 -80.70 -34.62 -42.20
C THR A 387 -81.63 -35.21 -41.13
N ASN A 388 -81.44 -34.79 -39.86
CA ASN A 388 -82.52 -34.13 -39.08
C ASN A 388 -82.01 -33.43 -37.79
N PHE A 389 -82.42 -32.17 -37.64
CA PHE A 389 -82.41 -31.37 -36.39
C PHE A 389 -83.82 -31.46 -35.72
N PRO A 390 -84.15 -30.69 -34.66
CA PRO A 390 -83.55 -30.54 -33.32
C PRO A 390 -84.62 -30.77 -32.22
N LEU A 391 -84.36 -30.44 -30.94
CA LEU A 391 -85.35 -29.70 -30.12
C LEU A 391 -84.75 -29.06 -28.85
N GLU A 392 -85.26 -27.88 -28.48
CA GLU A 392 -84.92 -27.12 -27.27
C GLU A 392 -85.73 -27.56 -26.03
N LYS A 393 -85.33 -27.14 -24.82
CA LYS A 393 -86.20 -26.36 -23.91
C LYS A 393 -85.46 -25.69 -22.75
N THR A 394 -86.18 -24.78 -22.08
CA THR A 394 -85.66 -23.54 -21.48
C THR A 394 -86.07 -23.32 -20.01
N TYR A 395 -85.26 -22.51 -19.32
CA TYR A 395 -85.52 -21.68 -18.11
C TYR A 395 -86.31 -22.21 -16.89
N GLY A 396 -85.72 -22.00 -15.70
CA GLY A 396 -86.37 -22.03 -14.38
C GLY A 396 -85.71 -21.01 -13.43
N VAL A 397 -86.49 -20.39 -12.52
CA VAL A 397 -86.16 -19.10 -11.87
C VAL A 397 -86.01 -19.19 -10.34
N GLY A 398 -85.06 -18.42 -9.78
CA GLY A 398 -85.21 -17.71 -8.49
C GLY A 398 -84.54 -18.30 -7.24
N GLY A 399 -84.10 -17.42 -6.31
CA GLY A 399 -83.86 -17.84 -4.91
C GLY A 399 -82.68 -17.25 -4.10
N LEU A 400 -82.63 -15.93 -3.90
CA LEU A 400 -82.29 -15.23 -2.64
C LEU A 400 -81.17 -15.75 -1.67
N LYS A 401 -80.21 -14.83 -1.41
CA LYS A 401 -79.73 -14.38 -0.07
C LYS A 401 -79.00 -15.37 0.90
N ASN A 402 -77.71 -15.10 1.16
CA ASN A 402 -77.23 -14.41 2.39
C ASN A 402 -75.72 -14.61 2.60
N ALA A 403 -74.97 -13.50 2.74
CA ALA A 403 -73.60 -13.50 3.28
C ALA A 403 -73.53 -12.42 4.37
N PRO A 404 -73.13 -12.75 5.62
CA PRO A 404 -73.03 -11.78 6.70
C PRO A 404 -71.72 -10.96 6.62
N THR A 405 -71.70 -9.88 7.38
CA THR A 405 -70.71 -8.78 7.34
C THR A 405 -69.65 -8.87 8.44
N ASN A 406 -68.57 -8.10 8.24
CA ASN A 406 -67.58 -7.64 9.25
C ASN A 406 -66.66 -8.73 9.86
N SER A 407 -65.36 -8.49 10.10
CA SER A 407 -64.76 -7.27 10.66
C SER A 407 -63.27 -7.07 10.31
N ILE A 408 -62.78 -5.87 10.58
CA ILE A 408 -61.41 -5.37 10.31
C ILE A 408 -60.51 -5.58 11.54
N SER A 409 -59.21 -5.91 11.34
CA SER A 409 -58.15 -5.54 12.29
C SER A 409 -56.73 -5.57 11.72
N ASN A 410 -56.11 -4.38 11.66
CA ASN A 410 -54.70 -4.06 11.92
C ASN A 410 -53.59 -4.65 11.03
N THR A 411 -53.16 -3.84 10.06
CA THR A 411 -51.85 -3.91 9.40
C THR A 411 -50.74 -3.35 10.30
N VAL A 412 -49.73 -4.16 10.62
CA VAL A 412 -48.42 -3.69 11.08
C VAL A 412 -47.43 -3.86 9.93
N LEU A 413 -46.72 -2.78 9.59
CA LEU A 413 -45.76 -2.74 8.48
C LEU A 413 -44.51 -3.55 8.84
N THR A 414 -44.37 -4.74 8.24
CA THR A 414 -43.11 -5.49 8.21
C THR A 414 -42.34 -5.13 6.95
N GLU A 415 -41.42 -4.17 7.06
CA GLU A 415 -40.43 -3.93 6.02
C GLU A 415 -39.55 -5.19 5.84
N GLY A 416 -39.24 -5.53 4.59
CA GLY A 416 -38.52 -6.77 4.25
C GLY A 416 -39.35 -7.85 3.55
N LEU A 417 -40.55 -7.52 3.06
CA LEU A 417 -41.30 -8.36 2.12
C LEU A 417 -41.09 -7.87 0.68
N LEU A 418 -40.37 -8.65 -0.13
CA LEU A 418 -40.45 -8.52 -1.59
C LEU A 418 -41.89 -8.88 -2.01
N PRO A 419 -42.57 -8.06 -2.84
CA PRO A 419 -43.95 -8.33 -3.24
C PRO A 419 -43.99 -9.55 -4.18
N THR A 420 -44.27 -10.71 -3.62
CA THR A 420 -44.67 -11.89 -4.39
C THR A 420 -46.07 -11.66 -4.94
N ASN A 421 -46.18 -10.92 -6.05
CA ASN A 421 -47.25 -10.97 -7.07
C ASN A 421 -47.15 -9.79 -8.08
N ILE A 422 -46.19 -9.83 -9.01
CA ILE A 422 -46.43 -9.54 -10.44
C ILE A 422 -45.48 -10.47 -11.22
N VAL A 423 -46.00 -11.61 -11.68
CA VAL A 423 -45.40 -12.41 -12.76
C VAL A 423 -46.53 -12.68 -13.75
N HIS A 424 -46.24 -12.53 -15.05
CA HIS A 424 -47.28 -12.35 -16.08
C HIS A 424 -48.25 -13.53 -16.17
N GLN A 425 -49.55 -13.22 -16.14
CA GLN A 425 -50.66 -14.18 -16.18
C GLN A 425 -51.05 -14.66 -17.60
N VAL A 426 -50.13 -14.55 -18.57
CA VAL A 426 -50.42 -14.81 -19.99
C VAL A 426 -49.76 -16.12 -20.43
N THR A 427 -50.58 -17.08 -20.88
CA THR A 427 -50.24 -18.45 -21.38
C THR A 427 -50.12 -19.63 -20.39
N GLN A 428 -50.77 -19.60 -19.22
CA GLN A 428 -50.87 -20.76 -18.30
C GLN A 428 -52.01 -21.75 -18.67
N SER A 429 -52.03 -22.26 -19.90
CA SER A 429 -52.98 -23.30 -20.34
C SER A 429 -52.33 -24.55 -20.94
N LYS A 430 -51.07 -24.48 -21.38
CA LYS A 430 -50.34 -25.63 -21.93
C LYS A 430 -49.87 -26.65 -20.88
N PHE A 431 -49.68 -26.23 -19.63
CA PHE A 431 -49.10 -27.06 -18.56
C PHE A 431 -50.16 -27.73 -17.66
N ASN A 432 -51.43 -27.67 -18.05
CA ASN A 432 -52.53 -28.44 -17.48
C ASN A 432 -52.83 -29.66 -18.36
N ILE A 433 -52.20 -30.80 -18.06
CA ILE A 433 -52.29 -32.04 -18.84
C ILE A 433 -53.28 -32.97 -18.13
N ASN A 434 -54.42 -33.30 -18.74
CA ASN A 434 -55.39 -34.29 -18.22
C ASN A 434 -55.73 -34.12 -16.72
N GLY A 435 -55.84 -32.87 -16.24
CA GLY A 435 -56.12 -32.53 -14.84
C GLY A 435 -54.90 -32.43 -13.91
N TRP A 436 -53.69 -32.57 -14.41
CA TRP A 436 -52.42 -32.34 -13.72
C TRP A 436 -51.90 -30.94 -14.03
N LYS A 437 -51.63 -30.11 -13.01
CA LYS A 437 -51.39 -28.67 -13.11
C LYS A 437 -49.96 -28.29 -12.75
N PHE A 438 -49.12 -28.02 -13.73
CA PHE A 438 -47.70 -27.68 -13.51
C PHE A 438 -47.39 -26.18 -13.62
N ASP A 439 -48.42 -25.32 -13.59
CA ASP A 439 -48.35 -23.88 -13.88
C ASP A 439 -47.44 -23.05 -12.94
N THR A 440 -47.02 -23.64 -11.82
CA THR A 440 -46.13 -23.00 -10.81
C THR A 440 -44.64 -23.27 -11.03
N LEU A 441 -44.26 -24.00 -12.08
CA LEU A 441 -42.86 -24.29 -12.39
C LEU A 441 -42.16 -23.08 -13.09
N PRO A 442 -40.90 -22.77 -12.73
CA PRO A 442 -40.17 -21.65 -13.32
C PRO A 442 -39.70 -21.96 -14.75
N LEU A 443 -40.04 -21.09 -15.71
CA LEU A 443 -39.65 -21.20 -17.12
C LEU A 443 -38.57 -20.17 -17.47
N LYS A 444 -37.63 -20.51 -18.35
CA LYS A 444 -36.70 -19.53 -18.91
C LYS A 444 -37.42 -18.56 -19.84
N ASN A 445 -37.18 -17.26 -19.66
CA ASN A 445 -37.59 -16.26 -20.64
C ASN A 445 -36.72 -16.39 -21.90
N LYS A 446 -37.31 -16.27 -23.09
CA LYS A 446 -36.60 -16.43 -24.37
C LYS A 446 -35.75 -15.20 -24.74
N ASN A 447 -35.94 -14.07 -24.06
CA ASN A 447 -35.32 -12.78 -24.37
C ASN A 447 -34.26 -12.30 -23.35
N ASP A 448 -34.10 -12.95 -22.19
CA ASP A 448 -33.18 -12.53 -21.12
C ASP A 448 -32.07 -13.56 -20.88
N ASN A 449 -30.83 -13.22 -21.27
CA ASN A 449 -29.64 -14.04 -21.02
C ASN A 449 -29.08 -13.89 -19.58
N LEU A 450 -29.73 -13.12 -18.70
CA LEU A 450 -29.18 -12.70 -17.40
C LEU A 450 -30.01 -13.19 -16.18
N HIS A 451 -30.63 -14.37 -16.29
CA HIS A 451 -31.31 -14.98 -15.14
C HIS A 451 -30.32 -15.71 -14.20
N PRO A 452 -30.52 -15.63 -12.86
CA PRO A 452 -29.79 -16.49 -11.94
C PRO A 452 -30.11 -17.97 -12.22
N PRO A 453 -29.17 -18.91 -11.98
CA PRO A 453 -29.32 -20.31 -12.38
C PRO A 453 -30.48 -21.05 -11.69
N TYR A 454 -30.96 -20.52 -10.55
CA TYR A 454 -32.05 -21.07 -9.77
C TYR A 454 -33.07 -19.98 -9.39
N SER A 455 -34.32 -20.38 -9.32
CA SER A 455 -35.42 -19.58 -8.78
C SER A 455 -35.29 -19.34 -7.28
N ILE A 456 -36.09 -18.43 -6.73
CA ILE A 456 -36.13 -18.10 -5.28
C ILE A 456 -36.37 -19.33 -4.39
N LYS A 457 -37.06 -20.36 -4.91
CA LYS A 457 -37.32 -21.64 -4.22
C LYS A 457 -36.29 -22.74 -4.53
N GLY A 458 -35.22 -22.43 -5.26
CA GLY A 458 -34.13 -23.34 -5.59
C GLY A 458 -34.33 -24.24 -6.82
N LEU A 459 -35.52 -24.28 -7.44
CA LEU A 459 -35.70 -24.98 -8.73
C LEU A 459 -34.96 -24.25 -9.86
N PRO A 460 -34.28 -24.96 -10.78
CA PRO A 460 -33.69 -24.36 -11.97
C PRO A 460 -34.80 -23.87 -12.92
N TYR A 461 -34.51 -22.86 -13.74
CA TYR A 461 -35.42 -22.44 -14.80
C TYR A 461 -35.45 -23.45 -15.94
N PHE A 462 -36.64 -23.91 -16.34
CA PHE A 462 -36.82 -24.97 -17.33
C PHE A 462 -37.07 -24.41 -18.75
N ASP A 463 -36.67 -25.18 -19.78
CA ASP A 463 -37.00 -24.88 -21.18
C ASP A 463 -38.44 -25.36 -21.47
N GLU A 464 -39.33 -24.48 -21.96
CA GLU A 464 -40.77 -24.74 -22.20
C GLU A 464 -41.03 -26.08 -22.93
N ASP A 465 -40.43 -26.26 -24.10
CA ASP A 465 -40.67 -27.41 -24.98
C ASP A 465 -40.12 -28.74 -24.43
N LYS A 466 -38.99 -28.68 -23.70
CA LYS A 466 -38.39 -29.88 -23.09
C LYS A 466 -39.15 -30.29 -21.84
N LEU A 467 -39.60 -29.31 -21.04
CA LEU A 467 -40.42 -29.55 -19.85
C LEU A 467 -41.74 -30.21 -20.24
N PHE A 468 -42.46 -29.66 -21.22
CA PHE A 468 -43.74 -30.22 -21.67
C PHE A 468 -43.60 -31.69 -22.12
N ARG A 469 -42.56 -32.02 -22.90
CA ARG A 469 -42.26 -33.42 -23.28
C ARG A 469 -41.98 -34.30 -22.06
N ARG A 470 -41.17 -33.83 -21.09
CA ARG A 470 -40.84 -34.61 -19.88
C ARG A 470 -42.04 -34.86 -18.98
N LEU A 471 -42.94 -33.87 -18.84
CA LEU A 471 -44.15 -33.96 -18.03
C LEU A 471 -45.13 -35.00 -18.58
N ASN A 472 -45.36 -35.01 -19.90
CA ASN A 472 -46.24 -36.00 -20.55
C ASN A 472 -45.79 -37.46 -20.31
N CYS A 473 -44.49 -37.69 -20.09
CA CYS A 473 -43.92 -39.00 -19.80
C CYS A 473 -43.98 -39.41 -18.31
N LEU A 474 -44.40 -38.53 -17.38
CA LEU A 474 -44.54 -38.89 -15.96
C LEU A 474 -45.76 -39.78 -15.72
N THR A 475 -45.65 -40.71 -14.77
CA THR A 475 -46.81 -41.45 -14.24
C THR A 475 -47.41 -40.72 -13.02
N PRO A 476 -48.71 -40.89 -12.71
CA PRO A 476 -49.33 -40.39 -11.49
C PRO A 476 -48.53 -40.65 -10.20
N ASN A 477 -47.98 -41.85 -10.04
CA ASN A 477 -47.12 -42.20 -8.90
C ASN A 477 -45.85 -41.33 -8.85
N GLN A 478 -45.16 -41.16 -9.98
CA GLN A 478 -43.98 -40.28 -10.07
C GLN A 478 -44.29 -38.80 -9.82
N ILE A 479 -45.52 -38.33 -10.08
CA ILE A 479 -45.90 -36.94 -9.80
C ILE A 479 -45.92 -36.69 -8.28
N LYS A 480 -46.41 -37.65 -7.49
CA LYS A 480 -46.36 -37.58 -6.02
C LYS A 480 -44.93 -37.51 -5.50
N ASP A 481 -44.02 -38.29 -6.08
CA ASP A 481 -42.59 -38.24 -5.73
C ASP A 481 -41.98 -36.88 -6.07
N VAL A 482 -42.33 -36.30 -7.24
CA VAL A 482 -41.89 -34.96 -7.65
C VAL A 482 -42.43 -33.86 -6.70
N GLU A 483 -43.67 -33.97 -6.21
CA GLU A 483 -44.21 -33.05 -5.19
C GLU A 483 -43.37 -33.06 -3.90
N HIS A 484 -43.01 -34.24 -3.40
CA HIS A 484 -42.17 -34.40 -2.20
C HIS A 484 -40.71 -33.99 -2.41
N LEU A 485 -40.12 -34.25 -3.59
CA LEU A 485 -38.78 -33.79 -3.95
C LEU A 485 -38.71 -32.26 -4.05
N HIS A 486 -39.73 -31.63 -4.64
CA HIS A 486 -39.81 -30.17 -4.73
C HIS A 486 -40.06 -29.52 -3.35
N ASP A 487 -40.92 -30.09 -2.51
CA ASP A 487 -41.10 -29.66 -1.11
C ASP A 487 -39.78 -29.72 -0.33
N SER A 488 -39.05 -30.83 -0.43
CA SER A 488 -37.73 -31.00 0.19
C SER A 488 -36.72 -29.93 -0.26
N LEU A 489 -36.72 -29.57 -1.55
CA LEU A 489 -35.87 -28.51 -2.09
C LEU A 489 -36.30 -27.11 -1.61
N PHE A 490 -37.60 -26.84 -1.56
CA PHE A 490 -38.17 -25.58 -1.08
C PHE A 490 -37.83 -25.35 0.40
N LEU A 491 -37.98 -26.39 1.23
CA LEU A 491 -37.64 -26.35 2.65
C LEU A 491 -36.13 -26.14 2.85
N ASN A 492 -35.28 -26.90 2.15
CA ASN A 492 -33.82 -26.80 2.31
C ASN A 492 -33.28 -25.43 1.90
N THR A 493 -33.75 -24.87 0.78
CA THR A 493 -33.35 -23.54 0.32
C THR A 493 -33.84 -22.43 1.26
N GLY A 494 -35.10 -22.54 1.72
CA GLY A 494 -35.66 -21.66 2.74
C GLY A 494 -34.89 -21.68 4.06
N LEU A 495 -34.60 -22.87 4.60
CA LEU A 495 -33.80 -23.05 5.81
C LEU A 495 -32.39 -22.48 5.67
N GLN A 496 -31.75 -22.63 4.51
CA GLN A 496 -30.43 -22.05 4.26
C GLN A 496 -30.49 -20.50 4.23
N ASN A 497 -31.52 -19.92 3.61
CA ASN A 497 -31.74 -18.47 3.63
C ASN A 497 -31.95 -17.96 5.06
N VAL A 498 -32.84 -18.58 5.84
CA VAL A 498 -33.06 -18.28 7.26
C VAL A 498 -31.77 -18.43 8.07
N ARG A 499 -30.98 -19.48 7.84
CA ARG A 499 -29.69 -19.71 8.50
C ARG A 499 -28.70 -18.58 8.25
N THR A 500 -28.56 -18.08 7.01
CA THR A 500 -27.65 -16.96 6.71
C THR A 500 -28.09 -15.66 7.39
N ILE A 501 -29.39 -15.36 7.42
CA ILE A 501 -29.95 -14.20 8.13
C ILE A 501 -29.70 -14.32 9.63
N ARG A 502 -30.02 -15.47 10.25
CA ARG A 502 -29.81 -15.68 11.69
C ARG A 502 -28.32 -15.67 12.06
N LYS A 503 -27.42 -16.17 11.21
CA LYS A 503 -25.96 -16.07 11.42
C LYS A 503 -25.51 -14.61 11.49
N LYS A 504 -25.97 -13.75 10.57
CA LYS A 504 -25.69 -12.30 10.62
C LYS A 504 -26.26 -11.64 11.89
N LYS A 505 -27.50 -11.98 12.27
CA LYS A 505 -28.11 -11.48 13.54
C LYS A 505 -27.29 -11.89 14.76
N TRP A 506 -26.83 -13.14 14.85
CA TRP A 506 -25.98 -13.60 15.95
C TRP A 506 -24.62 -12.91 16.00
N GLN A 507 -23.98 -12.65 14.85
CA GLN A 507 -22.72 -11.89 14.83
C GLN A 507 -22.89 -10.47 15.41
N LYS A 508 -23.96 -9.78 15.02
CA LYS A 508 -24.30 -8.45 15.55
C LYS A 508 -24.70 -8.48 17.03
N TYR A 509 -25.40 -9.52 17.48
CA TYR A 509 -25.70 -9.75 18.90
C TYR A 509 -24.42 -9.85 19.73
N TRP A 510 -23.42 -10.62 19.26
CA TRP A 510 -22.15 -10.74 19.96
C TRP A 510 -21.33 -9.44 19.93
N GLN A 511 -21.32 -8.67 18.84
CA GLN A 511 -20.71 -7.33 18.82
C GLN A 511 -21.28 -6.45 19.94
N TYR A 512 -22.60 -6.34 20.01
CA TYR A 512 -23.31 -5.57 21.04
C TYR A 512 -22.99 -6.06 22.46
N LYS A 513 -23.04 -7.38 22.71
CA LYS A 513 -22.74 -7.96 24.04
C LYS A 513 -21.26 -7.86 24.42
N SER A 514 -20.35 -7.67 23.47
CA SER A 514 -18.94 -7.33 23.71
C SER A 514 -18.69 -5.83 23.95
N GLY A 515 -19.72 -4.98 23.91
CA GLY A 515 -19.58 -3.53 24.04
C GLY A 515 -19.02 -2.83 22.79
N ILE A 516 -19.04 -3.51 21.64
CA ILE A 516 -18.59 -2.98 20.35
C ILE A 516 -19.82 -2.44 19.58
N PRO A 517 -19.75 -1.26 18.94
CA PRO A 517 -20.84 -0.77 18.11
C PRO A 517 -21.16 -1.75 16.96
N ILE A 518 -22.45 -1.95 16.70
CA ILE A 518 -22.93 -2.91 15.70
C ILE A 518 -22.53 -2.41 14.29
N GLY A 519 -21.92 -3.30 13.50
CA GLY A 519 -21.57 -3.01 12.10
C GLY A 519 -20.11 -2.58 11.85
N LEU A 520 -19.27 -2.49 12.89
CA LEU A 520 -17.87 -2.08 12.79
C LEU A 520 -17.08 -2.92 11.75
N GLN A 521 -16.39 -2.25 10.82
CA GLN A 521 -15.59 -2.87 9.77
C GLN A 521 -14.11 -3.00 10.16
N ARG A 522 -13.36 -3.89 9.47
CA ARG A 522 -11.93 -4.17 9.79
C ARG A 522 -11.03 -2.91 9.72
N GLY A 523 -11.30 -1.99 8.78
CA GLY A 523 -10.55 -0.73 8.65
C GLY A 523 -10.78 0.25 9.81
N GLN A 524 -12.01 0.28 10.36
CA GLN A 524 -12.41 1.20 11.43
C GLN A 524 -11.86 0.81 12.82
N ARG A 525 -11.05 -0.26 12.92
CA ARG A 525 -10.47 -0.71 14.19
C ARG A 525 -9.61 0.36 14.86
N ALA A 526 -8.78 1.06 14.10
CA ALA A 526 -7.88 2.07 14.65
C ALA A 526 -8.65 3.27 15.22
N GLU A 527 -9.64 3.76 14.49
CA GLU A 527 -10.51 4.87 14.92
C GLU A 527 -11.37 4.50 16.14
N PHE A 528 -11.93 3.28 16.18
CA PHE A 528 -12.65 2.78 17.34
C PHE A 528 -11.80 2.84 18.62
N LEU A 529 -10.51 2.47 18.52
CA LEU A 529 -9.56 2.51 19.64
C LEU A 529 -9.07 3.92 19.98
N LYS A 530 -8.67 4.73 18.98
CA LYS A 530 -8.10 6.08 19.17
C LYS A 530 -9.17 7.14 19.54
N LYS A 531 -10.39 7.07 18.98
CA LYS A 531 -11.41 8.14 19.01
C LYS A 531 -12.69 7.74 19.74
N TYR A 532 -13.31 6.61 19.38
CA TYR A 532 -14.62 6.22 19.92
C TYR A 532 -14.57 5.83 21.40
N LEU A 533 -13.63 4.95 21.80
CA LEU A 533 -13.52 4.50 23.19
C LEU A 533 -13.21 5.63 24.19
N PRO A 534 -12.26 6.56 23.96
CA PRO A 534 -12.04 7.69 24.86
C PRO A 534 -13.25 8.63 24.98
N ASN A 535 -13.93 8.93 23.85
CA ASN A 535 -15.11 9.79 23.87
C ASN A 535 -16.22 9.21 24.75
N LEU A 536 -16.49 7.90 24.63
CA LEU A 536 -17.48 7.21 25.46
C LEU A 536 -17.12 7.20 26.96
N MET A 537 -15.85 7.38 27.34
CA MET A 537 -15.45 7.53 28.75
C MET A 537 -15.56 8.98 29.25
N ASN A 538 -15.42 9.97 28.38
CA ASN A 538 -15.54 11.39 28.71
C ASN A 538 -16.99 11.88 28.88
N GLU A 539 -17.97 11.12 28.40
CA GLU A 539 -19.41 11.40 28.62
C GLU A 539 -19.78 11.52 30.10
N THR A 540 -20.23 12.70 30.53
CA THR A 540 -20.77 12.91 31.87
C THR A 540 -22.29 12.78 31.88
N ILE A 541 -22.83 11.85 32.66
CA ILE A 541 -24.27 11.67 32.80
C ILE A 541 -24.78 12.63 33.88
N VAL A 542 -25.77 13.45 33.54
CA VAL A 542 -26.45 14.35 34.47
C VAL A 542 -27.89 13.86 34.61
N THR A 543 -28.31 13.51 35.82
CA THR A 543 -29.67 13.12 36.15
C THR A 543 -30.25 14.14 37.13
N THR A 544 -31.34 14.81 36.72
CA THR A 544 -32.10 15.69 37.59
C THR A 544 -33.37 14.96 38.03
N THR A 545 -33.55 14.83 39.34
CA THR A 545 -34.71 14.19 39.97
C THR A 545 -35.35 15.15 40.96
N TYR A 546 -36.63 15.45 40.75
CA TYR A 546 -37.42 16.25 41.68
C TYR A 546 -37.56 15.51 43.01
N ASN A 547 -37.16 16.13 44.12
CA ASN A 547 -37.30 15.55 45.45
C ASN A 547 -38.54 16.14 46.14
N GLU A 548 -39.59 15.32 46.25
CA GLU A 548 -40.87 15.70 46.87
C GLU A 548 -40.73 16.12 48.35
N THR A 549 -39.73 15.59 49.07
CA THR A 549 -39.55 15.88 50.51
C THR A 549 -38.88 17.23 50.79
N THR A 550 -38.04 17.72 49.87
CA THR A 550 -37.38 19.02 49.97
C THR A 550 -38.00 20.07 49.05
N ASN A 551 -38.90 19.67 48.14
CA ASN A 551 -39.53 20.52 47.12
C ASN A 551 -38.49 21.23 46.23
N THR A 552 -37.43 20.50 45.84
CA THR A 552 -36.31 21.01 45.04
C THR A 552 -35.79 19.96 44.05
N ASP A 553 -35.24 20.42 42.93
CA ASP A 553 -34.59 19.56 41.94
C ASP A 553 -33.17 19.15 42.36
N GLU A 554 -32.97 17.88 42.69
CA GLU A 554 -31.63 17.32 42.90
C GLU A 554 -30.97 16.98 41.56
N THR A 555 -29.87 17.65 41.23
CA THR A 555 -29.07 17.33 40.04
C THR A 555 -27.81 16.55 40.42
N ARG A 556 -27.75 15.28 40.03
CA ARG A 556 -26.59 14.39 40.25
C ARG A 556 -25.77 14.26 38.96
N LYS A 557 -24.47 14.55 39.04
CA LYS A 557 -23.53 14.44 37.90
C LYS A 557 -22.54 13.30 38.15
N THR A 558 -22.63 12.26 37.33
CA THR A 558 -21.78 11.06 37.41
C THR A 558 -20.73 11.08 36.30
N ARG A 559 -19.49 10.71 36.63
CA ARG A 559 -18.38 10.53 35.67
C ARG A 559 -17.91 9.08 35.67
N LYS A 560 -17.47 8.58 34.52
CA LYS A 560 -16.88 7.24 34.37
C LYS A 560 -15.40 7.29 34.77
N ILE A 561 -14.91 6.24 35.43
CA ILE A 561 -13.48 6.05 35.73
C ILE A 561 -13.05 4.73 35.08
N VAL A 562 -11.90 4.73 34.39
CA VAL A 562 -11.35 3.54 33.74
C VAL A 562 -10.95 2.48 34.77
N ASN A 563 -11.34 1.23 34.53
CA ASN A 563 -10.94 0.07 35.35
C ASN A 563 -9.63 -0.54 34.79
N PRO A 564 -8.94 -1.44 35.52
CA PRO A 564 -7.71 -2.07 35.01
C PRO A 564 -7.92 -3.06 33.87
N ASN A 565 -9.19 -3.40 33.57
CA ASN A 565 -9.59 -4.25 32.45
C ASN A 565 -9.86 -3.41 31.18
N PHE A 566 -9.63 -2.10 31.21
CA PHE A 566 -9.79 -1.20 30.07
C PHE A 566 -8.52 -1.20 29.21
N ILE A 567 -8.68 -1.12 27.89
CA ILE A 567 -7.56 -1.18 26.95
C ILE A 567 -6.60 0.01 27.16
N GLY A 568 -5.31 -0.29 27.30
CA GLY A 568 -4.28 0.71 27.62
C GLY A 568 -4.17 1.09 29.11
N ASN A 569 -5.11 0.67 29.97
CA ASN A 569 -5.11 0.98 31.42
C ASN A 569 -4.72 -0.23 32.29
N SER A 570 -3.81 -1.08 31.80
CA SER A 570 -3.31 -2.23 32.56
C SER A 570 -2.49 -1.77 33.78
N ASN A 571 -2.67 -2.46 34.91
CA ASN A 571 -1.80 -2.30 36.09
C ASN A 571 -0.34 -2.73 35.80
N ILE A 572 -0.13 -3.59 34.80
CA ILE A 572 1.19 -4.05 34.36
C ILE A 572 1.64 -3.18 33.19
N LYS A 573 2.73 -2.44 33.37
CA LYS A 573 3.43 -1.68 32.33
C LYS A 573 4.67 -2.46 31.86
N GLY A 574 5.09 -2.24 30.62
CA GLY A 574 6.29 -2.87 30.08
C GLY A 574 7.56 -2.35 30.75
N PHE A 575 8.41 -3.25 31.24
CA PHE A 575 9.75 -2.91 31.71
C PHE A 575 10.73 -2.96 30.52
N LYS A 576 11.31 -1.80 30.15
CA LYS A 576 12.32 -1.75 29.09
C LYS A 576 13.65 -2.30 29.62
N PRO A 577 14.29 -3.28 28.95
CA PRO A 577 15.62 -3.76 29.33
C PRO A 577 16.70 -2.68 29.10
N PRO A 578 17.84 -2.75 29.82
CA PRO A 578 18.82 -1.66 29.90
C PRO A 578 19.57 -1.35 28.58
N TYR A 579 19.47 -2.22 27.57
CA TYR A 579 20.04 -1.99 26.24
C TYR A 579 19.11 -1.21 25.29
N ILE A 580 17.86 -0.95 25.68
CA ILE A 580 16.99 -0.04 24.91
C ILE A 580 17.27 1.38 25.40
N LEU A 581 17.87 2.18 24.52
CA LEU A 581 18.07 3.61 24.78
C LEU A 581 16.71 4.30 24.99
N PRO A 582 16.61 5.26 25.94
CA PRO A 582 15.40 6.07 26.08
C PRO A 582 15.19 6.92 24.80
N PRO A 583 13.93 7.23 24.44
CA PRO A 583 13.63 8.10 23.31
C PRO A 583 14.33 9.46 23.49
N LYS A 584 14.73 10.11 22.37
CA LYS A 584 15.60 11.30 22.41
C LYS A 584 14.99 12.48 23.22
N GLU A 585 13.66 12.53 23.40
CA GLU A 585 12.97 13.51 24.26
C GLU A 585 13.37 13.40 25.74
N ASP A 586 13.50 12.18 26.28
CA ASP A 586 13.91 11.93 27.67
C ASP A 586 15.41 12.23 27.88
N GLN A 587 16.21 12.23 26.81
CA GLN A 587 17.64 12.55 26.87
C GLN A 587 17.87 14.06 27.02
N ALA A 588 17.00 14.89 26.44
CA ALA A 588 17.06 16.35 26.59
C ALA A 588 16.81 16.81 28.04
N GLN A 589 15.93 16.11 28.78
CA GLN A 589 15.63 16.45 30.18
C GLN A 589 16.75 16.09 31.17
N ASN A 590 17.60 15.11 30.84
CA ASN A 590 18.73 14.70 31.67
C ASN A 590 20.07 15.38 31.29
N GLY A 591 20.02 16.37 30.38
CA GLY A 591 21.20 17.13 29.93
C GLY A 591 21.58 18.35 30.79
N TYR A 592 20.81 18.67 31.83
CA TYR A 592 21.08 19.77 32.77
C TYR A 592 20.87 19.31 34.21
N SER A 593 21.93 18.84 34.85
CA SER A 593 22.07 18.65 36.31
C SER A 593 23.55 18.67 36.69
#